data_AF-A0A653BSH9-F1
#
_entry.id   AF-A0A653BSH9-F1
#
_cell.length_a   1.000
_cell.length_b   1.000
_cell.length_c   1.000
_cell.angle_alpha   90.00
_cell.angle_beta   90.00
_cell.angle_gamma   90.00
#
_symmetry.space_group_name_H-M   'P 1'
#
loop_
_entity.id
_entity.type
_entity.pdbx_description
1 polymer ?
#
loop_
_entity_poly.entity_id
_entity_poly.type
_entity_poly.pdbx_seq_one_letter_code
_entity_poly.pdbx_strand_id
1 'polypeptide(L)'
;SAVLHLRQHGGPFHRHLLSRARAADPLTDADTFYNFLYSYQINRGPLNFRLAASVMYEQAFRLSTCNDQSVEALEKQVKCYLAAKNVLSLCSPEHAWVVRPTDPDEELFEVILPPKAGSNK
;
A
#
# COMPACT_ATOMS: atom_id res chain seq x y z
N SER A 1 14.83 18.41 9.03
CA SER A 1 13.54 17.74 8.87
C SER A 1 13.45 17.18 7.46
N ALA A 2 13.79 15.91 7.27
CA ALA A 2 13.77 15.26 5.97
C ALA A 2 12.44 14.52 5.84
N VAL A 3 11.39 15.24 5.42
CA VAL A 3 10.19 14.61 4.88
C VAL A 3 10.63 13.92 3.61
N LEU A 4 11.01 12.64 3.72
CA LEU A 4 11.19 11.74 2.59
C LEU A 4 9.81 11.62 1.94
N HIS A 5 9.51 12.55 1.04
CA HIS A 5 8.51 12.37 0.00
C HIS A 5 8.98 11.17 -0.84
N LEU A 6 8.68 9.98 -0.36
CA LEU A 6 8.64 8.77 -1.16
C LEU A 6 7.52 8.98 -2.17
N ARG A 7 7.87 9.65 -3.26
CA ARG A 7 7.00 9.94 -4.40
C ARG A 7 6.56 8.58 -4.91
N GLN A 8 5.36 8.15 -4.50
CA GLN A 8 4.75 6.93 -5.01
C GLN A 8 4.76 7.03 -6.54
N HIS A 9 5.44 6.10 -7.19
CA HIS A 9 5.76 6.10 -8.63
C HIS A 9 4.53 5.88 -9.55
N GLY A 10 3.33 6.24 -9.09
CA GLY A 10 2.13 6.25 -9.92
C GLY A 10 2.02 7.53 -10.73
N GLY A 11 1.86 7.40 -12.04
CA GLY A 11 1.48 8.51 -12.92
C GLY A 11 0.10 9.11 -12.56
N PRO A 12 -0.31 10.21 -13.21
CA PRO A 12 -1.55 10.92 -12.88
C PRO A 12 -2.79 10.03 -12.96
N PHE A 13 -2.84 9.12 -13.93
CA PHE A 13 -3.91 8.14 -14.08
C PHE A 13 -4.05 7.21 -12.87
N HIS A 14 -2.92 6.65 -12.40
CA HIS A 14 -2.90 5.79 -11.21
C HIS A 14 -3.40 6.54 -9.99
N ARG A 15 -2.96 7.79 -9.78
CA ARG A 15 -3.37 8.62 -8.65
C ARG A 15 -4.88 8.92 -8.66
N HIS A 16 -5.43 9.22 -9.83
CA HIS A 16 -6.86 9.47 -9.99
C HIS A 16 -7.70 8.25 -9.62
N LEU A 17 -7.36 7.08 -10.16
CA LEU A 17 -8.06 5.84 -9.84
C LEU A 17 -7.87 5.42 -8.38
N LEU A 18 -6.68 5.59 -7.82
CA LEU A 18 -6.42 5.29 -6.41
C LEU A 18 -7.23 6.20 -5.49
N SER A 19 -7.35 7.48 -5.82
CA SER A 19 -8.22 8.41 -5.10
C SER A 19 -9.69 7.99 -5.16
N ARG A 20 -10.17 7.49 -6.30
CA ARG A 20 -11.53 6.95 -6.41
C ARG A 20 -11.70 5.67 -5.62
N ALA A 21 -10.72 4.77 -5.67
CA ALA A 21 -10.72 3.54 -4.87
C ALA A 21 -10.85 3.87 -3.37
N ARG A 22 -10.09 4.86 -2.89
CA ARG A 22 -10.09 5.34 -1.49
C ARG A 22 -11.42 5.97 -1.07
N ALA A 23 -12.11 6.63 -1.99
CA ALA A 23 -13.42 7.23 -1.72
C ALA A 23 -14.59 6.24 -1.82
N ALA A 24 -14.37 5.09 -2.47
CA ALA A 24 -15.37 4.04 -2.61
C ALA A 24 -15.45 3.16 -1.35
N ASP A 25 -16.61 2.56 -1.14
CA ASP A 25 -16.82 1.58 -0.07
C ASP A 25 -15.86 0.37 -0.24
N PRO A 26 -15.07 0.02 0.79
CA PRO A 26 -14.07 -1.06 0.70
C PRO A 26 -14.63 -2.45 0.36
N LEU A 27 -15.88 -2.72 0.72
CA LEU A 27 -16.51 -4.03 0.56
C LEU A 27 -17.20 -4.15 -0.79
N THR A 28 -17.96 -3.13 -1.20
CA THR A 28 -18.80 -3.19 -2.41
C THR A 28 -18.08 -2.67 -3.66
N ASP A 29 -17.57 -1.45 -3.62
CA ASP A 29 -17.27 -0.70 -4.85
C ASP A 29 -15.76 -0.53 -5.12
N ALA A 30 -14.93 -0.60 -4.08
CA ALA A 30 -13.49 -0.35 -4.21
C ALA A 30 -12.74 -1.47 -4.97
N ASP A 31 -13.28 -2.69 -5.00
CA ASP A 31 -12.58 -3.87 -5.52
C ASP A 31 -12.20 -3.75 -6.99
N THR A 32 -13.09 -3.21 -7.81
CA THR A 32 -12.86 -3.04 -9.25
C THR A 32 -11.68 -2.11 -9.51
N PHE A 33 -11.54 -1.02 -8.75
CA PHE A 33 -10.44 -0.09 -8.90
C PHE A 33 -9.10 -0.71 -8.51
N TYR A 34 -9.05 -1.41 -7.37
CA TYR A 34 -7.81 -2.05 -6.92
C TYR A 34 -7.40 -3.21 -7.84
N ASN A 35 -8.32 -4.05 -8.29
CA ASN A 35 -8.05 -5.15 -9.23
C ASN A 35 -7.57 -4.63 -10.59
N PHE A 36 -8.18 -3.56 -11.09
CA PHE A 36 -7.73 -2.91 -12.31
C PHE A 36 -6.33 -2.31 -12.15
N LEU A 37 -6.08 -1.57 -11.07
CA LEU A 37 -4.78 -0.97 -10.80
C LEU A 37 -3.68 -2.03 -10.65
N TYR A 38 -3.97 -3.13 -9.95
CA TYR A 38 -3.07 -4.26 -9.80
C TYR A 38 -2.71 -4.88 -11.14
N SER A 39 -3.71 -5.32 -11.90
CA SER A 39 -3.49 -5.95 -13.21
C SER A 39 -2.77 -5.01 -14.18
N TYR A 40 -3.12 -3.73 -14.19
CA TYR A 40 -2.44 -2.70 -14.98
C TYR A 40 -0.95 -2.59 -14.65
N GLN A 41 -0.58 -2.58 -13.36
CA GLN A 41 0.82 -2.47 -12.97
C GLN A 41 1.61 -3.77 -13.20
N ILE A 42 1.00 -4.94 -12.97
CA ILE A 42 1.60 -6.24 -13.30
C ILE A 42 1.95 -6.32 -14.79
N ASN A 43 1.02 -5.91 -15.67
CA ASN A 43 1.22 -5.96 -17.12
C ASN A 43 2.34 -5.04 -17.63
N ARG A 44 2.75 -4.03 -16.84
CA ARG A 44 3.86 -3.13 -17.17
C ARG A 44 5.23 -3.67 -16.71
N GLY A 45 5.26 -4.85 -16.09
CA GLY A 45 6.49 -5.58 -15.78
C GLY A 45 7.27 -5.07 -14.57
N PRO A 46 8.54 -5.50 -14.43
CA PRO A 46 9.29 -5.49 -13.16
C PRO A 46 9.40 -4.12 -12.48
N LEU A 47 9.56 -3.04 -13.24
CA LEU A 47 9.67 -1.68 -12.70
C LEU A 47 8.41 -1.21 -11.95
N ASN A 48 7.27 -1.89 -12.16
CA ASN A 48 5.97 -1.52 -11.61
C ASN A 48 5.45 -2.52 -10.56
N PHE A 49 6.19 -3.60 -10.28
CA PHE A 49 5.79 -4.59 -9.28
C PHE A 49 5.65 -3.97 -7.89
N ARG A 50 6.54 -3.05 -7.50
CA ARG A 50 6.40 -2.34 -6.22
C ARG A 50 5.09 -1.53 -6.14
N LEU A 51 4.64 -0.95 -7.25
CA LEU A 51 3.36 -0.24 -7.31
C LEU A 51 2.18 -1.20 -7.21
N ALA A 52 2.23 -2.33 -7.92
CA ALA A 52 1.19 -3.35 -7.83
C ALA A 52 1.06 -3.91 -6.39
N ALA A 53 2.20 -4.16 -5.73
CA ALA A 53 2.23 -4.56 -4.32
C ALA A 53 1.63 -3.49 -3.40
N SER A 54 1.97 -2.21 -3.62
CA SER A 54 1.44 -1.09 -2.84
C SER A 54 -0.09 -0.96 -2.96
N VAL A 55 -0.63 -1.19 -4.16
CA VAL A 55 -2.08 -1.15 -4.43
C VAL A 55 -2.82 -2.23 -3.62
N MET A 56 -2.33 -3.48 -3.65
CA MET A 56 -2.95 -4.57 -2.91
C MET A 56 -2.77 -4.43 -1.39
N TYR A 57 -1.62 -3.92 -0.95
CA TYR A 57 -1.38 -3.63 0.46
C TYR A 57 -2.30 -2.53 0.99
N GLU A 58 -2.55 -1.49 0.18
CA GLU A 58 -3.52 -0.44 0.52
C GLU A 58 -4.94 -0.98 0.68
N GLN A 59 -5.39 -1.83 -0.25
CA GLN A 59 -6.71 -2.47 -0.15
C GLN A 59 -6.83 -3.32 1.12
N ALA A 60 -5.83 -4.16 1.39
CA ALA A 60 -5.81 -5.00 2.59
C ALA A 60 -5.80 -4.17 3.88
N PHE A 61 -5.05 -3.07 3.92
CA PHE A 61 -5.02 -2.15 5.05
C PHE A 61 -6.38 -1.48 5.27
N ARG A 62 -7.04 -1.00 4.21
CA ARG A 62 -8.37 -0.40 4.33
C ARG A 62 -9.41 -1.38 4.84
N LEU A 63 -9.39 -2.63 4.36
CA LEU A 63 -10.24 -3.69 4.89
C LEU A 63 -9.96 -3.98 6.37
N SER A 64 -8.72 -3.78 6.84
CA SER A 64 -8.35 -3.96 8.25
C SER A 64 -8.88 -2.89 9.19
N THR A 65 -9.10 -1.68 8.68
CA THR A 65 -9.63 -0.54 9.44
C THR A 65 -11.16 -0.48 9.41
N CYS A 66 -11.81 -1.22 8.50
CA CYS A 66 -13.25 -1.32 8.47
C CYS A 66 -13.78 -2.04 9.73
N ASN A 67 -14.87 -1.52 10.30
CA ASN A 67 -15.56 -2.15 11.43
C ASN A 67 -16.32 -3.44 11.05
N ASP A 68 -16.31 -3.85 9.78
CA ASP A 68 -16.92 -5.11 9.35
C ASP A 68 -15.95 -6.27 9.56
N GLN A 69 -16.30 -7.17 10.49
CA GLN A 69 -15.57 -8.40 10.78
C GLN A 69 -16.16 -9.62 10.07
N SER A 70 -16.86 -9.42 8.95
CA SER A 70 -17.34 -10.52 8.12
C SER A 70 -16.20 -11.43 7.65
N VAL A 71 -16.50 -12.73 7.54
CA VAL A 71 -15.55 -13.73 7.02
C VAL A 71 -15.11 -13.36 5.60
N GLU A 72 -16.02 -12.80 4.80
CA GLU A 72 -15.74 -12.34 3.45
C GLU A 72 -14.71 -11.20 3.43
N ALA A 73 -14.88 -10.18 4.29
CA ALA A 73 -13.92 -9.08 4.41
C ALA A 73 -12.53 -9.60 4.81
N LEU A 74 -12.47 -10.52 5.77
CA LEU A 74 -11.23 -11.14 6.24
C LEU A 74 -10.55 -11.98 5.15
N GLU A 75 -11.30 -12.80 4.42
CA GLU A 75 -10.77 -13.57 3.29
C GLU A 75 -10.20 -12.66 2.21
N LYS A 76 -10.91 -11.58 1.87
CA LYS A 76 -10.49 -10.59 0.88
C LYS A 76 -9.21 -9.89 1.35
N GLN A 77 -9.15 -9.49 2.61
CA GLN A 77 -7.97 -8.90 3.23
C GLN A 77 -6.74 -9.83 3.11
N VAL A 78 -6.89 -11.11 3.47
CA VAL A 78 -5.81 -12.12 3.38
C VAL A 78 -5.36 -12.29 1.93
N LYS A 79 -6.30 -12.39 0.97
CA LYS A 79 -6.00 -12.49 -0.46
C LYS A 79 -5.20 -11.28 -0.95
N CYS A 80 -5.58 -10.07 -0.57
CA CYS A 80 -4.86 -8.85 -0.92
C CYS A 80 -3.44 -8.81 -0.31
N TYR A 81 -3.26 -9.19 0.95
CA TYR A 81 -1.93 -9.28 1.56
C TYR A 81 -1.04 -10.32 0.89
N LEU A 82 -1.59 -11.50 0.56
CA LEU A 82 -0.86 -12.53 -0.17
C LEU A 82 -0.47 -12.06 -1.57
N ALA A 83 -1.37 -11.39 -2.30
CA ALA A 83 -1.05 -10.80 -3.60
C ALA A 83 0.09 -9.78 -3.50
N ALA A 84 0.05 -8.88 -2.52
CA ALA A 84 1.12 -7.91 -2.27
C ALA A 84 2.47 -8.60 -2.00
N LYS A 85 2.47 -9.59 -1.10
CA LYS A 85 3.68 -10.37 -0.76
C LYS A 85 4.24 -11.12 -1.97
N ASN A 86 3.37 -11.75 -2.75
CA ASN A 86 3.77 -12.49 -3.95
C ASN A 86 4.46 -11.56 -4.96
N VAL A 87 3.90 -10.38 -5.21
CA VAL A 87 4.53 -9.42 -6.12
C VAL A 87 5.85 -8.88 -5.58
N LEU A 88 5.98 -8.66 -4.28
CA LEU A 88 7.26 -8.24 -3.69
C LEU A 88 8.35 -9.30 -3.85
N SER A 89 7.98 -10.58 -3.85
CA SER A 89 8.94 -11.66 -4.14
C SER A 89 9.46 -11.67 -5.59
N LEU A 90 8.76 -11.00 -6.51
CA LEU A 90 9.20 -10.79 -7.89
C LEU A 90 10.12 -9.57 -8.05
N CYS A 91 10.21 -8.69 -7.04
CA CYS A 91 11.10 -7.53 -7.05
C CYS A 91 12.54 -7.95 -6.72
N SER A 92 13.54 -7.15 -7.12
CA SER A 92 14.87 -7.32 -6.54
C SER A 92 14.82 -7.03 -5.03
N PRO A 93 15.61 -7.74 -4.18
CA PRO A 93 15.52 -7.63 -2.72
C PRO A 93 15.65 -6.19 -2.19
N GLU A 94 16.49 -5.37 -2.83
CA GLU A 94 16.66 -3.93 -2.58
C GLU A 94 15.40 -3.07 -2.80
N HIS A 95 14.47 -3.54 -3.66
CA HIS A 95 13.22 -2.85 -3.99
C HIS A 95 11.98 -3.54 -3.41
N ALA A 96 12.14 -4.66 -2.70
CA ALA A 96 11.06 -5.47 -2.13
C ALA A 96 10.51 -4.89 -0.82
N TRP A 97 10.07 -3.64 -0.86
CA TRP A 97 9.45 -2.94 0.28
C TRP A 97 8.23 -2.14 -0.17
N VAL A 98 7.30 -1.92 0.76
CA VAL A 98 6.11 -1.06 0.59
C VAL A 98 6.00 -0.11 1.77
N VAL A 99 5.41 1.06 1.53
CA VAL A 99 5.12 2.03 2.60
C VAL A 99 3.78 1.67 3.22
N ARG A 100 3.69 1.73 4.56
CA ARG A 100 2.42 1.64 5.28
C ARG A 100 1.46 2.72 4.77
N PRO A 101 0.24 2.37 4.31
CA PRO A 101 -0.79 3.36 4.06
C PRO A 101 -1.03 4.17 5.33
N THR A 102 -1.21 5.48 5.18
CA THR A 102 -1.51 6.36 6.32
C THR A 102 -3.00 6.29 6.58
N ASP A 103 -3.37 6.03 7.83
CA ASP A 103 -4.73 6.26 8.28
C ASP A 103 -4.93 7.78 8.43
N PRO A 104 -5.96 8.39 7.83
CA PRO A 104 -6.22 9.81 8.01
C PRO A 104 -6.39 10.22 9.47
N ASP A 105 -6.78 9.29 10.35
CA ASP A 105 -7.04 9.54 11.77
C ASP A 105 -5.87 9.17 12.70
N GLU A 106 -4.75 8.64 12.17
CA GLU A 106 -3.58 8.26 12.98
C GLU A 106 -2.76 9.51 13.35
N GLU A 107 -2.77 9.89 14.63
CA GLU A 107 -1.93 10.96 15.16
C GLU A 107 -0.45 10.64 14.91
N LEU A 108 0.24 11.52 14.19
CA LEU A 108 1.67 11.38 13.89
C LEU A 108 2.48 11.58 15.17
N PHE A 109 2.91 10.49 15.80
CA PHE A 109 3.89 10.56 16.88
C PHE A 109 5.30 10.73 16.29
N GLU A 110 6.00 11.77 16.72
CA GLU A 110 7.39 11.98 16.35
C GLU A 110 8.25 10.96 17.11
N VAL A 111 8.71 9.92 16.41
CA VAL A 111 9.66 8.96 16.98
C VAL A 111 11.03 9.61 17.05
N ILE A 112 11.37 10.17 18.21
CA ILE A 112 12.74 10.61 18.50
C ILE A 112 13.60 9.36 18.64
N LEU A 113 14.29 9.00 17.57
CA LEU A 113 15.27 7.92 17.62
C LEU A 113 16.42 8.36 18.55
N PRO A 114 16.80 7.52 19.54
CA PRO A 114 17.95 7.83 20.36
C PRO A 114 19.18 7.96 19.45
N PRO A 115 20.10 8.91 19.73
CA PRO A 115 21.32 9.05 18.96
C PRO A 115 22.04 7.70 18.94
N LYS A 116 22.48 7.26 17.76
CA LYS A 116 23.30 6.05 17.63
C LYS A 116 24.44 6.13 18.63
N ALA A 117 24.64 5.08 19.42
CA ALA A 117 25.77 4.95 20.33
C ALA A 117 27.06 5.21 19.52
N GLY A 118 27.72 6.35 19.81
CA GLY A 118 28.93 6.81 19.10
C GLY A 118 28.79 8.06 18.23
N SER A 119 27.61 8.69 18.13
CA SER A 119 27.42 9.91 17.31
C SER A 119 27.85 11.23 18.00
N ASN A 120 28.53 11.16 19.15
CA ASN A 120 29.17 12.31 19.78
C ASN A 120 30.69 12.22 19.53
N LYS A 121 31.12 12.68 18.37
CA LYS A 121 32.49 13.15 18.12
C LYS A 121 32.41 14.41 17.30
#